data_AF-A0A538PBS6-F1
#
_entry.id   AF-A0A538PBS6-F1
#
_cell.length_a   1.000
_cell.length_b   1.000
_cell.length_c   1.000
_cell.angle_alpha   90.00
_cell.angle_beta   90.00
_cell.angle_gamma   90.00
#
_symmetry.space_group_name_H-M   'P 1'
#
loop_
_entity.id
_entity.type
_entity.pdbx_description
1 polymer ?
#
loop_
_entity_poly.entity_id
_entity_poly.type
_entity_poly.pdbx_seq_one_letter_code
_entity_poly.pdbx_strand_id
1 'polypeptide(L)'
;MKKTIRTLAPEIMRGRISPVTLTEEVLQRAERLNPTINSFITILRDRALREAEAAEGAIREGKYSGPLHGIPIAMKDIFYIKGVRCTAGSKILATNVANYDSLVVKRLIGAGAVLIGTTNLHEFASGVTNVNPFYGPVRNPWDTDRVSGGSSGGSAAAVAAGMTVAALGTDTSGSVRIPSSLCGVVGLKPTYGRISRVGVIPLSTSFDTVGTLTSCAWDAAALLQELAGYENGDITTEEVGVPNYLSDLEVPLETPRLGVLRPYFLDDIDP
;
A
#
# COMPACT_ATOMS: atom_id res chain seq x y z
N MET A 1 -4.00 2.57 20.05
CA MET A 1 -2.69 2.77 19.39
C MET A 1 -2.81 2.25 17.96
N LYS A 2 -2.34 2.97 16.94
CA LYS A 2 -2.31 2.43 15.55
C LYS A 2 -1.35 1.24 15.52
N LYS A 3 -1.79 0.11 14.95
CA LYS A 3 -0.94 -1.07 14.77
C LYS A 3 0.03 -0.82 13.61
N THR A 4 1.32 -0.99 13.84
CA THR A 4 2.39 -0.77 12.84
C THR A 4 3.12 -2.08 12.57
N ILE A 5 3.73 -2.22 11.40
CA ILE A 5 4.58 -3.38 11.07
C ILE A 5 5.71 -3.47 12.10
N ARG A 6 6.34 -2.34 12.45
CA ARG A 6 7.43 -2.25 13.45
C ARG A 6 7.06 -2.89 14.79
N THR A 7 5.81 -2.72 15.23
CA THR A 7 5.35 -3.23 16.54
C THR A 7 4.75 -4.62 16.45
N LEU A 8 4.10 -4.95 15.32
CA LEU A 8 3.46 -6.25 15.11
C LEU A 8 4.45 -7.36 14.79
N ALA A 9 5.43 -7.12 13.92
CA ALA A 9 6.34 -8.14 13.43
C ALA A 9 7.08 -8.90 14.55
N PRO A 10 7.67 -8.25 15.57
CA PRO A 10 8.32 -8.96 16.67
C PRO A 10 7.35 -9.80 17.51
N GLU A 11 6.11 -9.34 17.67
CA GLU A 11 5.11 -10.06 18.48
C GLU A 11 4.51 -11.24 17.72
N ILE A 12 4.35 -11.13 16.40
CA ILE A 12 3.99 -12.24 15.50
C ILE A 12 5.10 -13.29 15.48
N MET A 13 6.36 -12.87 15.30
CA MET A 13 7.52 -13.78 15.30
C MET A 13 7.61 -14.58 16.60
N ARG A 14 7.25 -13.97 17.74
CA ARG A 14 7.23 -14.62 19.06
C ARG A 14 5.96 -15.44 19.33
N GLY A 15 5.01 -15.47 18.40
CA GLY A 15 3.73 -16.16 18.56
C GLY A 15 2.76 -15.52 19.57
N ARG A 16 3.00 -14.26 19.97
CA ARG A 16 2.12 -13.53 20.90
C ARG A 16 0.93 -12.88 20.22
N ILE A 17 1.07 -12.56 18.93
CA ILE A 17 -0.02 -12.13 18.06
C ILE A 17 -0.18 -13.16 16.95
N SER A 18 -1.38 -13.70 16.82
CA SER A 18 -1.77 -14.57 15.71
C SER A 18 -2.00 -13.74 14.44
N PRO A 19 -1.38 -14.11 13.30
CA PRO A 19 -1.74 -13.55 11.99
C PRO A 19 -3.23 -13.68 11.67
N VAL A 20 -3.86 -14.80 12.05
CA VAL A 20 -5.29 -15.06 11.85
C VAL A 20 -6.13 -14.05 12.64
N THR A 21 -5.90 -13.95 13.96
CA THR A 21 -6.61 -12.98 14.81
C THR A 21 -6.39 -11.55 14.34
N LEU A 22 -5.16 -11.18 13.99
CA LEU A 22 -4.86 -9.84 13.46
C LEU A 22 -5.63 -9.57 12.16
N THR A 23 -5.68 -10.54 11.25
CA THR A 23 -6.38 -10.42 9.97
C THR A 23 -7.89 -10.31 10.17
N GLU A 24 -8.47 -11.11 11.07
CA GLU A 24 -9.89 -11.02 11.43
C GLU A 24 -10.25 -9.64 11.97
N GLU A 25 -9.46 -9.10 12.90
CA GLU A 25 -9.71 -7.77 13.46
C GLU A 25 -9.66 -6.67 12.39
N VAL A 26 -8.70 -6.76 11.47
CA VAL A 26 -8.56 -5.83 10.34
C VAL A 26 -9.73 -5.95 9.38
N LEU A 27 -10.13 -7.16 9.00
CA LEU A 27 -11.27 -7.42 8.11
C LEU A 27 -12.59 -6.92 8.73
N GLN A 28 -12.86 -7.25 9.99
CA GLN A 28 -14.06 -6.78 10.70
C GLN A 28 -14.11 -5.25 10.73
N ARG A 29 -12.97 -4.60 10.96
CA ARG A 29 -12.87 -3.15 10.94
C ARG A 29 -13.08 -2.58 9.52
N ALA A 30 -12.52 -3.22 8.51
CA ALA A 30 -12.74 -2.84 7.11
C ALA A 30 -14.23 -2.95 6.75
N GLU A 31 -14.86 -4.10 6.97
CA GLU A 31 -16.28 -4.34 6.69
C GLU A 31 -17.19 -3.35 7.42
N ARG A 32 -16.89 -3.03 8.68
CA ARG A 32 -17.67 -2.08 9.48
C ARG A 32 -17.55 -0.63 9.01
N LEU A 33 -16.35 -0.20 8.60
CA LEU A 33 -16.10 1.20 8.24
C LEU A 33 -16.25 1.50 6.75
N ASN A 34 -16.13 0.48 5.88
CA ASN A 34 -16.19 0.67 4.43
C ASN A 34 -17.51 1.27 3.92
N PRO A 35 -18.70 0.95 4.48
CA PRO A 35 -19.94 1.60 4.06
C PRO A 35 -19.92 3.13 4.21
N THR A 36 -19.12 3.66 5.14
CA THR A 36 -18.97 5.10 5.34
C THR A 36 -17.76 5.66 4.59
N ILE A 37 -16.59 5.05 4.73
CA ILE A 37 -15.32 5.60 4.18
C ILE A 37 -15.15 5.26 2.69
N ASN A 38 -15.67 4.11 2.27
CA ASN A 38 -15.63 3.59 0.90
C ASN A 38 -14.20 3.33 0.36
N SER A 39 -13.27 2.96 1.25
CA SER A 39 -11.86 2.71 0.91
C SER A 39 -11.62 1.47 0.07
N PHE A 40 -12.49 0.45 0.10
CA PHE A 40 -12.33 -0.83 -0.61
C PHE A 40 -13.36 -1.01 -1.72
N ILE A 41 -12.89 -1.48 -2.88
CA ILE A 41 -13.75 -1.99 -3.97
C ILE A 41 -14.05 -3.48 -3.74
N THR A 42 -13.04 -4.24 -3.34
CA THR A 42 -13.16 -5.68 -3.06
C THR A 42 -12.48 -6.01 -1.75
N ILE A 43 -13.23 -6.53 -0.77
CA ILE A 43 -12.67 -7.14 0.44
C ILE A 43 -12.54 -8.65 0.18
N LEU A 44 -11.36 -9.20 0.41
CA LEU A 44 -11.00 -10.59 0.07
C LEU A 44 -11.06 -11.49 1.30
N ARG A 45 -12.16 -11.42 2.05
CA ARG A 45 -12.28 -12.02 3.39
C ARG A 45 -11.77 -13.46 3.47
N ASP A 46 -12.35 -14.37 2.70
CA ASP A 46 -12.02 -15.79 2.79
C ASP A 46 -10.60 -16.09 2.33
N ARG A 47 -10.11 -15.35 1.34
CA ARG A 47 -8.74 -15.48 0.85
C ARG A 47 -7.75 -15.00 1.91
N ALA A 48 -7.99 -13.84 2.51
CA ALA A 48 -7.15 -13.25 3.53
C ALA A 48 -7.03 -14.16 4.76
N LEU A 49 -8.13 -14.77 5.21
CA LEU A 49 -8.07 -15.73 6.32
C LEU A 49 -7.24 -16.97 5.99
N ARG A 50 -7.42 -17.55 4.80
CA ARG A 50 -6.60 -18.70 4.37
C ARG A 50 -5.11 -18.35 4.26
N GLU A 51 -4.79 -17.16 3.74
CA GLU A 51 -3.41 -16.66 3.69
C GLU A 51 -2.84 -16.44 5.10
N ALA A 52 -3.64 -15.93 6.03
CA ALA A 52 -3.25 -15.75 7.43
C ALA A 52 -3.02 -17.08 8.17
N GLU A 53 -3.85 -18.09 7.92
CA GLU A 53 -3.67 -19.45 8.46
C GLU A 53 -2.38 -20.08 7.93
N ALA A 54 -2.11 -19.94 6.62
CA ALA A 54 -0.88 -20.44 6.01
C ALA A 54 0.37 -19.74 6.58
N ALA A 55 0.30 -18.41 6.74
CA ALA A 55 1.36 -17.62 7.38
C ALA A 55 1.59 -18.09 8.82
N GLU A 56 0.54 -18.21 9.62
CA GLU A 56 0.66 -18.69 11.00
C GLU A 56 1.27 -20.09 11.09
N GLY A 57 0.86 -21.01 10.23
CA GLY A 57 1.43 -22.35 10.13
C GLY A 57 2.93 -22.33 9.84
N ALA A 58 3.35 -21.57 8.83
CA ALA A 58 4.77 -21.41 8.48
C ALA A 58 5.59 -20.83 9.64
N ILE A 59 5.06 -19.86 10.37
CA ILE A 59 5.71 -19.26 11.54
C ILE A 59 5.89 -20.29 12.66
N ARG A 60 4.86 -21.10 12.94
CA ARG A 60 4.94 -22.17 13.96
C ARG A 60 5.95 -23.25 13.59
N GLU A 61 6.17 -23.50 12.30
CA GLU A 61 7.21 -24.39 11.78
C GLU A 61 8.62 -23.76 11.79
N GLY A 62 8.78 -22.53 12.30
CA GLY A 62 10.06 -21.84 12.34
C GLY A 62 10.47 -21.18 11.01
N LYS A 63 9.57 -21.09 10.04
CA LYS A 63 9.82 -20.51 8.70
C LYS A 63 9.37 -19.04 8.66
N TYR A 64 9.84 -18.23 9.59
CA TYR A 64 9.55 -16.80 9.60
C TYR A 64 10.33 -16.08 8.48
N SER A 65 9.62 -15.34 7.61
CA SER A 65 10.17 -14.76 6.37
C SER A 65 10.57 -13.30 6.51
N GLY A 66 10.45 -12.73 7.71
CA GLY A 66 10.77 -11.33 7.98
C GLY A 66 9.53 -10.47 8.29
N PRO A 67 9.70 -9.14 8.36
CA PRO A 67 8.73 -8.24 9.00
C PRO A 67 7.32 -8.21 8.41
N LEU A 68 7.15 -8.64 7.16
CA LEU A 68 5.83 -8.66 6.50
C LEU A 68 5.06 -9.97 6.72
N HIS A 69 5.70 -11.00 7.28
CA HIS A 69 5.10 -12.31 7.44
C HIS A 69 3.91 -12.24 8.41
N GLY A 70 2.71 -12.53 7.91
CA GLY A 70 1.45 -12.48 8.64
C GLY A 70 0.82 -11.08 8.74
N ILE A 71 1.35 -10.09 8.03
CA ILE A 71 0.85 -8.71 8.09
C ILE A 71 -0.27 -8.47 7.05
N PRO A 72 -1.44 -7.95 7.47
CA PRO A 72 -2.50 -7.53 6.56
C PRO A 72 -2.12 -6.30 5.70
N ILE A 73 -2.16 -6.45 4.38
CA ILE A 73 -1.85 -5.39 3.41
C ILE A 73 -2.97 -5.25 2.39
N ALA A 74 -3.33 -4.01 2.07
CA ALA A 74 -4.31 -3.68 1.04
C ALA A 74 -3.61 -3.17 -0.23
N MET A 75 -4.19 -3.45 -1.40
CA MET A 75 -3.61 -3.10 -2.70
C MET A 75 -4.51 -2.09 -3.42
N LYS A 76 -3.99 -1.04 -4.06
CA LYS A 76 -4.81 -0.23 -4.98
C LYS A 76 -5.39 -1.11 -6.10
N ASP A 77 -6.62 -0.85 -6.54
CA ASP A 77 -7.32 -1.67 -7.55
C ASP A 77 -6.80 -1.49 -9.00
N ILE A 78 -5.49 -1.49 -9.17
CA ILE A 78 -4.74 -1.51 -10.44
C ILE A 78 -3.62 -2.56 -10.44
N PHE A 79 -3.34 -3.15 -9.29
CA PHE A 79 -2.40 -4.26 -9.16
C PHE A 79 -3.10 -5.55 -9.54
N TYR A 80 -2.56 -6.29 -10.50
CA TYR A 80 -3.05 -7.62 -10.80
C TYR A 80 -2.79 -8.56 -9.62
N ILE A 81 -3.87 -9.18 -9.17
CA ILE A 81 -3.91 -10.23 -8.16
C ILE A 81 -4.70 -11.37 -8.80
N LYS A 82 -4.07 -12.54 -8.96
CA LYS A 82 -4.66 -13.68 -9.66
C LYS A 82 -6.01 -14.06 -9.07
N GLY A 83 -7.01 -14.20 -9.94
CA GLY A 83 -8.38 -14.57 -9.59
C GLY A 83 -9.20 -13.44 -8.94
N VAL A 84 -8.66 -12.23 -8.84
CA VAL A 84 -9.34 -11.07 -8.26
C VAL A 84 -9.67 -10.06 -9.35
N ARG A 85 -10.79 -9.34 -9.19
CA ARG A 85 -11.17 -8.25 -10.09
C ARG A 85 -10.15 -7.11 -9.98
N CYS A 86 -9.66 -6.62 -11.11
CA CYS A 86 -8.81 -5.44 -11.20
C CYS A 86 -9.48 -4.45 -12.14
N THR A 87 -10.16 -3.46 -11.56
CA THR A 87 -11.12 -2.61 -12.28
C THR A 87 -10.54 -1.24 -12.65
N ALA A 88 -9.37 -0.89 -12.13
CA ALA A 88 -8.82 0.47 -12.21
C ALA A 88 -9.81 1.57 -11.77
N GLY A 89 -10.80 1.21 -10.95
CA GLY A 89 -11.86 2.12 -10.54
C GLY A 89 -12.78 2.52 -11.69
N SER A 90 -12.79 1.76 -12.78
CA SER A 90 -13.56 2.04 -13.99
C SER A 90 -14.66 1.02 -14.21
N LYS A 91 -15.79 1.50 -14.75
CA LYS A 91 -16.85 0.63 -15.28
C LYS A 91 -16.35 -0.24 -16.44
N ILE A 92 -15.37 0.23 -17.21
CA ILE A 92 -14.82 -0.47 -18.39
C ILE A 92 -14.21 -1.81 -17.99
N LEU A 93 -13.52 -1.86 -16.85
CA LEU A 93 -12.84 -3.05 -16.35
C LEU A 93 -13.58 -3.70 -15.18
N ALA A 94 -14.87 -3.39 -14.97
CA ALA A 94 -15.63 -3.87 -13.81
C ALA A 94 -15.66 -5.41 -13.67
N THR A 95 -15.56 -6.13 -14.79
CA THR A 95 -15.53 -7.60 -14.87
C THR A 95 -14.15 -8.16 -15.22
N ASN A 96 -13.12 -7.32 -15.28
CA ASN A 96 -11.75 -7.76 -15.57
C ASN A 96 -11.18 -8.52 -14.36
N VAL A 97 -10.98 -9.83 -14.52
CA VAL A 97 -10.36 -10.69 -13.50
C VAL A 97 -8.94 -11.01 -13.93
N ALA A 98 -7.96 -10.67 -13.09
CA ALA A 98 -6.56 -10.92 -13.44
C ALA A 98 -6.25 -12.42 -13.44
N ASN A 99 -5.51 -12.87 -14.45
CA ASN A 99 -5.10 -14.27 -14.62
C ASN A 99 -3.70 -14.57 -14.04
N TYR A 100 -2.95 -13.55 -13.61
CA TYR A 100 -1.66 -13.67 -12.94
C TYR A 100 -1.50 -12.61 -11.85
N ASP A 101 -0.53 -12.83 -10.98
CA ASP A 101 -0.10 -11.86 -9.97
C ASP A 101 0.95 -10.90 -10.53
N SER A 102 0.77 -9.60 -10.28
CA SER A 102 1.81 -8.60 -10.48
C SER A 102 3.08 -8.94 -9.69
N LEU A 103 4.24 -8.42 -10.11
CA LEU A 103 5.49 -8.77 -9.43
C LEU A 103 5.48 -8.34 -7.96
N VAL A 104 4.93 -7.17 -7.66
CA VAL A 104 4.80 -6.67 -6.28
C VAL A 104 3.90 -7.59 -5.44
N VAL A 105 2.83 -8.12 -6.02
CA VAL A 105 1.96 -9.10 -5.33
C VAL A 105 2.70 -10.40 -5.07
N LYS A 106 3.49 -10.90 -6.03
CA LYS A 106 4.33 -12.08 -5.84
C LYS A 106 5.36 -11.89 -4.72
N ARG A 107 6.03 -10.73 -4.66
CA ARG A 107 7.01 -10.39 -3.61
C ARG A 107 6.33 -10.36 -2.23
N LEU A 108 5.18 -9.68 -2.12
CA LEU A 108 4.42 -9.65 -0.85
C LEU A 108 3.95 -11.04 -0.39
N ILE A 109 3.41 -11.86 -1.29
CA ILE A 109 2.99 -13.24 -0.96
C ILE A 109 4.20 -14.08 -0.55
N GLY A 110 5.34 -13.94 -1.26
CA GLY A 110 6.59 -14.62 -0.92
C GLY A 110 7.14 -14.23 0.46
N ALA A 111 6.94 -12.97 0.86
CA ALA A 111 7.27 -12.47 2.20
C ALA A 111 6.29 -12.93 3.29
N GLY A 112 5.25 -13.68 2.93
CA GLY A 112 4.21 -14.15 3.85
C GLY A 112 3.17 -13.10 4.22
N ALA A 113 3.07 -11.98 3.49
CA ALA A 113 2.05 -10.98 3.74
C ALA A 113 0.64 -11.49 3.39
N VAL A 114 -0.37 -10.94 4.06
CA VAL A 114 -1.77 -11.33 3.89
C VAL A 114 -2.50 -10.23 3.10
N LEU A 115 -3.06 -10.55 1.93
CA LEU A 115 -3.74 -9.58 1.09
C LEU A 115 -5.22 -9.48 1.45
N ILE A 116 -5.64 -8.36 2.04
CA ILE A 116 -7.01 -8.21 2.55
C ILE A 116 -8.02 -7.70 1.51
N GLY A 117 -7.56 -7.12 0.41
CA GLY A 117 -8.46 -6.56 -0.60
C GLY A 117 -7.85 -5.53 -1.53
N THR A 118 -8.69 -5.06 -2.46
CA THR A 118 -8.37 -3.97 -3.38
C THR A 118 -9.06 -2.68 -2.97
N THR A 119 -8.30 -1.58 -2.95
CA THR A 119 -8.71 -0.26 -2.49
C THR A 119 -9.19 0.61 -3.65
N ASN A 120 -10.19 1.42 -3.37
CA ASN A 120 -10.77 2.38 -4.28
C ASN A 120 -9.76 3.47 -4.66
N LEU A 121 -9.97 4.04 -5.84
CA LEU A 121 -9.06 4.93 -6.53
C LEU A 121 -9.82 5.90 -7.42
N HIS A 122 -9.17 6.98 -7.85
CA HIS A 122 -9.68 7.74 -9.00
C HIS A 122 -9.57 6.89 -10.27
N GLU A 123 -10.58 6.93 -11.13
CA GLU A 123 -10.66 6.11 -12.34
C GLU A 123 -9.36 6.18 -13.17
N PHE A 124 -8.80 5.01 -13.53
CA PHE A 124 -7.51 4.86 -14.21
C PHE A 124 -6.34 5.60 -13.57
N ALA A 125 -6.39 5.78 -12.25
CA ALA A 125 -5.44 6.58 -11.47
C ALA A 125 -5.38 8.07 -11.86
N SER A 126 -6.31 8.57 -12.67
CA SER A 126 -6.29 9.92 -13.26
C SER A 126 -7.13 10.92 -12.48
N GLY A 127 -6.61 11.37 -11.33
CA GLY A 127 -7.25 12.43 -10.54
C GLY A 127 -6.78 12.48 -9.09
N VAL A 128 -6.86 13.65 -8.47
CA VAL A 128 -6.22 13.94 -7.16
C VAL A 128 -7.17 13.99 -5.97
N THR A 129 -8.46 13.67 -6.17
CA THR A 129 -9.49 13.79 -5.12
C THR A 129 -10.11 12.45 -4.70
N ASN A 130 -9.95 11.41 -5.53
CA ASN A 130 -10.64 10.12 -5.37
C ASN A 130 -12.18 10.19 -5.33
N VAL A 131 -12.77 11.21 -5.98
CA VAL A 131 -14.19 11.24 -6.33
C VAL A 131 -14.39 10.33 -7.55
N ASN A 132 -14.65 9.05 -7.31
CA ASN A 132 -14.85 8.07 -8.37
C ASN A 132 -16.32 8.07 -8.84
N PRO A 133 -16.60 8.23 -10.15
CA PRO A 133 -17.98 8.33 -10.66
C PRO A 133 -18.74 7.00 -10.64
N PHE A 134 -18.05 5.86 -10.55
CA PHE A 134 -18.66 4.53 -10.63
C PHE A 134 -18.69 3.80 -9.28
N TYR A 135 -17.58 3.85 -8.54
CA TYR A 135 -17.46 3.22 -7.21
C TYR A 135 -17.73 4.19 -6.05
N GLY A 136 -18.05 5.46 -6.35
CA GLY A 136 -18.32 6.49 -5.35
C GLY A 136 -17.05 7.10 -4.72
N PRO A 137 -17.16 8.26 -4.04
CA PRO A 137 -16.02 8.95 -3.46
C PRO A 137 -15.44 8.17 -2.27
N VAL A 138 -14.12 8.25 -2.09
CA VAL A 138 -13.47 7.85 -0.83
C VAL A 138 -13.42 9.05 0.10
N ARG A 139 -14.05 8.91 1.27
CA ARG A 139 -14.13 9.96 2.29
C ARG A 139 -12.89 9.97 3.17
N ASN A 140 -12.50 11.16 3.65
CA ASN A 140 -11.36 11.28 4.55
C ASN A 140 -11.72 10.75 5.95
N PRO A 141 -10.94 9.84 6.56
CA PRO A 141 -11.23 9.33 7.91
C PRO A 141 -11.20 10.39 9.02
N TRP A 142 -10.57 11.55 8.80
CA TRP A 142 -10.56 12.65 9.75
C TRP A 142 -11.78 13.56 9.66
N ASP A 143 -12.42 13.61 8.50
CA ASP A 143 -13.63 14.39 8.23
C ASP A 143 -14.33 13.80 6.99
N THR A 144 -15.46 13.13 7.19
CA THR A 144 -16.13 12.38 6.11
C THR A 144 -16.75 13.28 5.04
N ASP A 145 -16.86 14.59 5.27
CA ASP A 145 -17.32 15.55 4.27
C ASP A 145 -16.17 16.04 3.36
N ARG A 146 -14.93 15.60 3.63
CA ARG A 146 -13.74 15.95 2.85
C ARG A 146 -13.25 14.80 1.98
N VAL A 147 -12.52 15.19 0.94
CA VAL A 147 -11.80 14.25 0.06
C VAL A 147 -10.63 13.59 0.80
N SER A 148 -10.39 12.32 0.50
CA SER A 148 -9.21 11.58 0.94
C SER A 148 -7.93 11.95 0.18
N GLY A 149 -8.06 12.71 -0.93
CA GLY A 149 -6.99 12.89 -1.91
C GLY A 149 -6.87 11.68 -2.84
N GLY A 150 -6.07 11.78 -3.89
CA GLY A 150 -6.04 10.76 -4.94
C GLY A 150 -4.76 10.78 -5.77
N SER A 151 -4.57 9.79 -6.64
CA SER A 151 -5.55 8.74 -6.96
C SER A 151 -5.52 7.50 -6.07
N SER A 152 -4.63 7.41 -5.07
CA SER A 152 -4.57 6.29 -4.12
C SER A 152 -5.31 6.61 -2.79
N GLY A 153 -6.44 7.30 -2.87
CA GLY A 153 -7.21 7.76 -1.71
C GLY A 153 -7.74 6.61 -0.85
N GLY A 154 -8.24 5.54 -1.48
CA GLY A 154 -8.68 4.35 -0.77
C GLY A 154 -7.56 3.71 0.05
N SER A 155 -6.34 3.65 -0.50
CA SER A 155 -5.16 3.12 0.18
C SER A 155 -4.80 3.95 1.42
N ALA A 156 -4.80 5.28 1.30
CA ALA A 156 -4.47 6.19 2.40
C ALA A 156 -5.53 6.17 3.49
N ALA A 157 -6.81 6.23 3.09
CA ALA A 157 -7.94 6.19 4.00
C ALA A 157 -8.02 4.86 4.76
N ALA A 158 -7.75 3.72 4.10
CA ALA A 158 -7.72 2.42 4.76
C ALA A 158 -6.66 2.36 5.86
N VAL A 159 -5.44 2.86 5.60
CA VAL A 159 -4.35 2.91 6.59
C VAL A 159 -4.70 3.89 7.72
N ALA A 160 -5.16 5.09 7.39
CA ALA A 160 -5.52 6.12 8.37
C ALA A 160 -6.61 5.64 9.33
N ALA A 161 -7.62 4.94 8.81
CA ALA A 161 -8.72 4.38 9.56
C ALA A 161 -8.39 3.04 10.27
N GLY A 162 -7.20 2.46 10.04
CA GLY A 162 -6.81 1.15 10.58
C GLY A 162 -7.59 -0.03 9.99
N MET A 163 -8.14 0.13 8.78
CA MET A 163 -8.80 -0.94 8.01
C MET A 163 -7.77 -1.85 7.28
N THR A 164 -6.49 -1.53 7.40
CA THR A 164 -5.33 -2.33 7.00
C THR A 164 -4.12 -1.89 7.85
N VAL A 165 -3.07 -2.70 7.95
CA VAL A 165 -1.81 -2.28 8.59
C VAL A 165 -1.01 -1.38 7.65
N ALA A 166 -0.94 -1.76 6.38
CA ALA A 166 -0.30 -0.99 5.33
C ALA A 166 -1.03 -1.16 3.99
N ALA A 167 -0.71 -0.31 3.02
CA ALA A 167 -1.25 -0.42 1.68
C ALA A 167 -0.23 -0.03 0.60
N LEU A 168 -0.44 -0.54 -0.62
CA LEU A 168 0.26 -0.09 -1.82
C LEU A 168 -0.64 0.80 -2.68
N GLY A 169 -0.02 1.82 -3.27
CA GLY A 169 -0.63 2.73 -4.23
C GLY A 169 0.30 3.00 -5.41
N THR A 170 -0.08 3.95 -6.26
CA THR A 170 0.77 4.45 -7.35
C THR A 170 0.80 5.96 -7.37
N ASP A 171 1.95 6.52 -7.74
CA ASP A 171 2.23 7.95 -7.81
C ASP A 171 2.78 8.27 -9.20
N THR A 172 1.97 8.99 -9.98
CA THR A 172 2.37 9.52 -11.31
C THR A 172 2.67 11.01 -11.19
N SER A 173 1.82 11.76 -10.49
CA SER A 173 1.96 13.20 -10.27
C SER A 173 1.56 13.61 -8.85
N GLY A 174 1.81 12.74 -7.87
CA GLY A 174 1.44 12.96 -6.46
C GLY A 174 0.47 11.92 -5.91
N SER A 175 0.08 10.92 -6.69
CA SER A 175 -1.02 10.01 -6.35
C SER A 175 -0.80 9.09 -5.14
N VAL A 176 0.39 9.07 -4.53
CA VAL A 176 0.64 8.51 -3.17
C VAL A 176 0.81 9.64 -2.16
N ARG A 177 1.59 10.67 -2.50
CA ARG A 177 1.94 11.77 -1.59
C ARG A 177 0.75 12.66 -1.21
N ILE A 178 -0.11 13.01 -2.18
CA ILE A 178 -1.33 13.82 -1.97
C ILE A 178 -2.27 13.13 -0.99
N PRO A 179 -2.75 11.89 -1.23
CA PRO A 179 -3.67 11.25 -0.28
C PRO A 179 -3.01 10.95 1.07
N SER A 180 -1.68 10.73 1.10
CA SER A 180 -0.96 10.56 2.36
C SER A 180 -0.95 11.83 3.21
N SER A 181 -0.73 12.99 2.58
CA SER A 181 -0.82 14.30 3.22
C SER A 181 -2.22 14.54 3.78
N LEU A 182 -3.27 14.37 2.96
CA LEU A 182 -4.64 14.66 3.37
C LEU A 182 -5.20 13.68 4.41
N CYS A 183 -4.78 12.40 4.37
CA CYS A 183 -5.22 11.40 5.34
C CYS A 183 -4.29 11.26 6.56
N GLY A 184 -3.23 12.06 6.67
CA GLY A 184 -2.30 12.03 7.81
C GLY A 184 -1.59 10.68 7.98
N VAL A 185 -1.04 10.14 6.88
CA VAL A 185 -0.26 8.89 6.86
C VAL A 185 1.08 9.11 6.16
N VAL A 186 2.01 8.16 6.30
CA VAL A 186 3.30 8.20 5.62
C VAL A 186 3.16 7.62 4.21
N GLY A 187 3.43 8.45 3.20
CA GLY A 187 3.44 8.06 1.80
C GLY A 187 4.84 8.12 1.21
N LEU A 188 5.34 6.99 0.70
CA LEU A 188 6.65 6.93 0.04
C LEU A 188 6.48 6.66 -1.46
N LYS A 189 6.89 7.63 -2.27
CA LYS A 189 7.18 7.43 -3.69
C LYS A 189 8.69 7.22 -3.85
N PRO A 190 9.18 6.00 -4.12
CA PRO A 190 10.60 5.77 -4.33
C PRO A 190 11.10 6.42 -5.64
N THR A 191 12.38 6.26 -5.92
CA THR A 191 12.98 6.57 -7.22
C THR A 191 12.23 5.81 -8.32
N TYR A 192 12.02 6.47 -9.47
CA TYR A 192 11.46 5.80 -10.65
C TYR A 192 12.30 4.56 -10.98
N GLY A 193 11.64 3.45 -11.32
CA GLY A 193 12.29 2.17 -11.59
C GLY A 193 12.78 1.40 -10.37
N ARG A 194 12.59 1.92 -9.15
CA ARG A 194 13.02 1.20 -7.94
C ARG A 194 12.17 -0.03 -7.62
N ILE A 195 10.88 0.05 -7.90
CA ILE A 195 9.92 -1.03 -7.75
C ILE A 195 9.34 -1.30 -9.14
N SER A 196 9.34 -2.58 -9.54
CA SER A 196 8.76 -3.01 -10.81
C SER A 196 7.29 -2.66 -10.94
N ARG A 197 6.84 -2.44 -12.18
CA ARG A 197 5.45 -2.18 -12.53
C ARG A 197 4.81 -3.30 -13.35
N VAL A 198 5.48 -4.46 -13.45
CA VAL A 198 4.92 -5.64 -14.13
C VAL A 198 3.61 -6.05 -13.46
N GLY A 199 2.54 -6.07 -14.25
CA GLY A 199 1.18 -6.37 -13.79
C GLY A 199 0.48 -5.22 -13.07
N VAL A 200 0.92 -3.98 -13.26
CA VAL A 200 0.24 -2.77 -12.79
C VAL A 200 -0.37 -2.05 -13.98
N ILE A 201 -1.67 -1.74 -13.93
CA ILE A 201 -2.33 -0.98 -15.00
C ILE A 201 -1.67 0.42 -15.09
N PRO A 202 -1.15 0.83 -16.27
CA PRO A 202 -0.43 2.09 -16.40
C PRO A 202 -1.39 3.29 -16.54
N LEU A 203 -0.92 4.45 -16.10
CA LEU A 203 -1.46 5.76 -16.46
C LEU A 203 -0.48 6.50 -17.37
N SER A 204 0.77 6.64 -16.94
CA SER A 204 1.84 7.26 -17.72
C SER A 204 3.15 6.52 -17.48
N THR A 205 3.59 5.77 -18.47
CA THR A 205 4.71 4.83 -18.31
C THR A 205 6.03 5.50 -17.95
N SER A 206 6.23 6.79 -18.26
CA SER A 206 7.44 7.55 -17.90
C SER A 206 7.42 8.15 -16.49
N PHE A 207 6.28 8.11 -15.79
CA PHE A 207 6.11 8.74 -14.47
C PHE A 207 5.60 7.79 -13.39
N ASP A 208 4.81 6.78 -13.78
CA ASP A 208 4.20 5.84 -12.86
C ASP A 208 5.26 5.21 -11.96
N THR A 209 5.00 5.29 -10.65
CA THR A 209 5.85 4.67 -9.63
C THR A 209 4.94 3.97 -8.62
N VAL A 210 5.24 2.72 -8.28
CA VAL A 210 4.59 2.04 -7.14
C VAL A 210 5.09 2.69 -5.85
N GLY A 211 4.17 3.03 -4.96
CA GLY A 211 4.50 3.62 -3.66
C GLY A 211 3.77 2.94 -2.52
N THR A 212 4.23 3.24 -1.30
CA THR A 212 3.73 2.63 -0.07
C THR A 212 2.99 3.67 0.76
N LEU A 213 1.94 3.22 1.47
CA LEU A 213 1.16 4.02 2.40
C LEU A 213 1.12 3.29 3.75
N THR A 214 1.61 3.95 4.80
CA THR A 214 1.87 3.32 6.10
C THR A 214 1.65 4.29 7.26
N SER A 215 1.65 3.77 8.50
CA SER A 215 1.48 4.61 9.69
C SER A 215 2.80 5.24 10.19
N CYS A 216 3.95 4.78 9.73
CA CYS A 216 5.25 5.33 10.12
C CYS A 216 6.34 5.06 9.06
N ALA A 217 7.45 5.80 9.11
CA ALA A 217 8.55 5.68 8.15
C ALA A 217 9.22 4.29 8.16
N TRP A 218 9.28 3.63 9.32
CA TRP A 218 9.85 2.28 9.43
C TRP A 218 9.04 1.26 8.63
N ASP A 219 7.71 1.33 8.69
CA ASP A 219 6.83 0.45 7.92
C ASP A 219 6.98 0.70 6.41
N ALA A 220 7.15 1.96 5.99
CA ALA A 220 7.41 2.31 4.60
C ALA A 220 8.75 1.72 4.11
N ALA A 221 9.79 1.76 4.95
CA ALA A 221 11.09 1.15 4.68
C ALA A 221 11.00 -0.39 4.62
N ALA A 222 10.22 -1.03 5.50
CA ALA A 222 10.00 -2.48 5.48
C ALA A 222 9.34 -2.94 4.17
N LEU A 223 8.34 -2.20 3.69
CA LEU A 223 7.74 -2.48 2.38
C LEU A 223 8.71 -2.22 1.24
N LEU A 224 9.46 -1.11 1.28
CA LEU A 224 10.44 -0.81 0.22
C LEU A 224 11.55 -1.89 0.17
N GLN A 225 11.99 -2.41 1.32
CA GLN A 225 12.98 -3.48 1.40
C GLN A 225 12.56 -4.73 0.63
N GLU A 226 11.30 -5.11 0.74
CA GLU A 226 10.76 -6.29 0.06
C GLU A 226 10.46 -6.02 -1.43
N LEU A 227 9.97 -4.82 -1.74
CA LEU A 227 9.43 -4.50 -3.06
C LEU A 227 10.49 -3.98 -4.02
N ALA A 228 11.59 -3.40 -3.52
CA ALA A 228 12.63 -2.83 -4.36
C ALA A 228 13.47 -3.91 -5.05
N GLY A 229 14.07 -3.53 -6.18
CA GLY A 229 15.09 -4.33 -6.85
C GLY A 229 14.77 -4.61 -8.31
N TYR A 230 15.84 -4.83 -9.07
CA TYR A 230 15.82 -5.16 -10.48
C TYR A 230 14.95 -6.38 -10.78
N GLU A 231 14.24 -6.33 -11.91
CA GLU A 231 13.52 -7.48 -12.45
C GLU A 231 13.95 -7.68 -13.90
N ASN A 232 14.51 -8.85 -14.19
CA ASN A 232 14.89 -9.21 -15.55
C ASN A 232 13.66 -9.20 -16.47
N GLY A 233 13.71 -8.37 -17.52
CA GLY A 233 12.60 -8.21 -18.47
C GLY A 233 11.64 -7.06 -18.16
N ASP A 234 11.76 -6.39 -17.01
CA ASP A 234 11.11 -5.09 -16.79
C ASP A 234 12.09 -3.97 -17.18
N ILE A 235 11.90 -3.42 -18.37
CA ILE A 235 12.73 -2.33 -18.93
C ILE A 235 12.69 -1.04 -18.12
N THR A 236 11.83 -0.97 -17.11
CA THR A 236 11.66 0.22 -16.27
C THR A 236 12.44 0.12 -14.97
N THR A 237 12.94 -1.07 -14.61
CA THR A 237 13.80 -1.25 -13.44
C THR A 237 15.27 -1.21 -13.79
N GLU A 238 16.07 -0.64 -12.89
CA GLU A 238 17.52 -0.50 -13.05
C GLU A 238 18.24 -1.59 -12.24
N GLU A 239 19.39 -2.05 -12.75
CA GLU A 239 20.26 -3.04 -12.07
C GLU A 239 21.06 -2.38 -10.93
N VAL A 240 20.33 -1.87 -9.93
CA VAL A 240 20.89 -1.22 -8.75
C VAL A 240 20.55 -2.04 -7.51
N GLY A 241 21.58 -2.42 -6.76
CA GLY A 241 21.44 -3.20 -5.53
C GLY A 241 20.43 -2.60 -4.54
N VAL A 242 19.80 -3.48 -3.75
CA VAL A 242 18.89 -3.08 -2.68
C VAL A 242 19.69 -2.91 -1.39
N PRO A 243 19.91 -1.67 -0.88
CA PRO A 243 20.54 -1.49 0.41
C PRO A 243 19.59 -1.99 1.50
N ASN A 244 20.13 -2.15 2.70
CA ASN A 244 19.31 -2.53 3.84
C ASN A 244 18.66 -1.28 4.44
N TYR A 245 17.49 -0.92 3.91
CA TYR A 245 16.74 0.27 4.33
C TYR A 245 16.39 0.26 5.81
N LEU A 246 16.18 -0.93 6.39
CA LEU A 246 15.84 -1.06 7.79
C LEU A 246 17.01 -0.74 8.71
N SER A 247 18.23 -1.21 8.39
CA SER A 247 19.41 -0.83 9.16
C SER A 247 19.78 0.64 8.95
N ASP A 248 19.66 1.14 7.72
CA ASP A 248 20.00 2.52 7.39
C ASP A 248 19.10 3.52 8.12
N LEU A 249 17.84 3.17 8.39
CA LEU A 249 16.90 4.01 9.13
C LEU A 249 17.29 4.19 10.62
N GLU A 250 18.04 3.25 11.19
CA GLU A 250 18.47 3.30 12.59
C GLU A 250 19.77 4.09 12.78
N VAL A 251 20.43 4.50 11.68
CA VAL A 251 21.66 5.31 11.72
C VAL A 251 21.30 6.79 11.94
N PRO A 252 21.77 7.43 13.03
CA PRO A 252 21.55 8.85 13.25
C PRO A 252 22.19 9.73 12.14
N LEU A 253 21.50 10.79 11.74
CA LEU A 253 22.05 11.79 10.84
C LEU A 253 22.84 12.82 11.66
N GLU A 254 24.18 12.73 11.67
CA GLU A 254 25.00 13.61 12.51
C GLU A 254 25.03 15.06 12.02
N THR A 255 24.94 15.31 10.70
CA THR A 255 24.90 16.67 10.12
C THR A 255 24.21 16.69 8.74
N PRO A 256 22.88 16.58 8.64
CA PRO A 256 22.21 16.58 7.35
C PRO A 256 22.31 17.96 6.68
N ARG A 257 22.67 17.98 5.39
CA ARG A 257 22.54 19.19 4.56
C ARG A 257 21.11 19.25 4.03
N LEU A 258 20.32 20.20 4.54
CA LEU A 258 18.92 20.38 4.18
C LEU A 258 18.77 21.56 3.22
N GLY A 259 18.13 21.32 2.08
CA GLY A 259 17.72 22.38 1.15
C GLY A 259 16.26 22.78 1.41
N VAL A 260 16.01 24.07 1.56
CA VAL A 260 14.65 24.63 1.66
C VAL A 260 14.28 25.21 0.30
N LEU A 261 13.13 24.80 -0.23
CA LEU A 261 12.63 25.30 -1.51
C LEU A 261 12.33 26.81 -1.41
N ARG A 262 12.55 27.53 -2.52
CA ARG A 262 12.41 28.99 -2.59
C ARG A 262 11.03 29.41 -3.12
N PRO A 263 10.67 30.69 -2.95
CA PRO A 263 9.47 31.29 -3.58
C PRO A 263 9.39 30.93 -5.07
N TYR A 264 8.27 30.39 -5.53
CA TYR A 264 7.99 29.65 -6.79
C TYR A 264 7.37 28.30 -6.43
N PHE A 265 7.97 27.59 -5.47
CA PHE A 265 7.39 26.36 -4.92
C PHE A 265 6.42 26.65 -3.77
N LEU A 266 6.55 27.83 -3.15
CA LEU A 266 5.85 28.16 -1.90
C LEU A 266 4.88 29.34 -2.03
N ASP A 267 4.73 29.93 -3.22
CA ASP A 267 3.98 31.18 -3.40
C ASP A 267 2.46 30.99 -3.26
N ASP A 268 1.97 29.78 -3.59
CA ASP A 268 0.54 29.42 -3.59
C ASP A 268 0.19 28.42 -2.46
N ILE A 269 0.83 28.51 -1.29
CA ILE A 269 0.54 27.63 -0.13
C ILE A 269 -0.19 28.43 0.95
N ASP A 270 -1.24 27.82 1.51
CA ASP A 270 -1.92 28.34 2.70
C ASP A 270 -0.98 28.38 3.94
N PRO A 271 -1.23 29.27 4.93
CA PRO A 271 -0.40 29.44 6.13
C PRO A 271 -0.24 28.20 7.03
#